data_AF-A0A0K1NNU5-F1
#
_entry.id   AF-A0A0K1NNU5-F1
#
_cell.length_a   1.000
_cell.length_b   1.000
_cell.length_c   1.000
_cell.angle_alpha   90.00
_cell.angle_beta   90.00
_cell.angle_gamma   90.00
#
_symmetry.space_group_name_H-M   'P 1'
#
loop_
_entity.id
_entity.type
_entity.pdbx_description
1 polymer ?
#
loop_
_entity_poly.entity_id
_entity_poly.type
_entity_poly.pdbx_seq_one_letter_code
_entity_poly.pdbx_strand_id
1 'polypeptide(L)'
;MLQGDNITLRKVHGIADTDLQKIKAFLQGAVYSWCITRNDEWFCARNFIGGDNYYWEHYPLGVLYFRHIDAGYDHDYAFDQAAKDAGKILKSVLQEDNRLFETEGGYTRRYRWKKQ
;
A
#
# COMPACT_ATOMS: atom_id res chain seq x y z
N MET A 1 -8.73 10.80 -3.26
CA MET A 1 -8.23 11.57 -4.43
C MET A 1 -6.78 11.99 -4.21
N LEU A 2 -5.94 11.96 -5.24
CA LEU A 2 -4.52 12.39 -5.16
C LEU A 2 -4.25 13.72 -5.88
N GLN A 3 -3.38 14.55 -5.31
CA GLN A 3 -2.83 15.76 -5.91
C GLN A 3 -1.29 15.75 -5.79
N GLY A 4 -0.57 16.14 -6.86
CA GLY A 4 0.89 16.23 -6.86
C GLY A 4 1.54 15.30 -7.89
N ASP A 5 2.74 14.82 -7.59
CA ASP A 5 3.58 14.10 -8.55
C ASP A 5 3.06 12.69 -8.84
N ASN A 6 3.10 12.25 -10.11
CA ASN A 6 2.83 10.87 -10.52
C ASN A 6 1.62 10.28 -9.80
N ILE A 7 0.43 10.68 -10.21
CA ILE A 7 -0.86 10.17 -9.71
C ILE A 7 -1.34 8.93 -10.49
N THR A 8 -0.64 8.54 -11.54
CA THR A 8 -1.00 7.40 -12.40
C THR A 8 -1.09 6.10 -11.59
N LEU A 9 -2.22 5.41 -11.70
CA LEU A 9 -2.44 4.12 -11.07
C LEU A 9 -1.88 3.00 -11.94
N ARG A 10 -1.34 1.96 -11.29
CA ARG A 10 -0.96 0.70 -11.94
C ARG A 10 -1.78 -0.42 -11.32
N LYS A 11 -2.49 -1.16 -12.14
CA LYS A 11 -3.26 -2.32 -11.71
C LYS A 11 -2.29 -3.42 -11.25
N VAL A 12 -2.63 -4.07 -10.15
CA VAL A 12 -1.96 -5.30 -9.71
C VAL A 12 -2.75 -6.49 -10.26
N HIS A 13 -2.03 -7.45 -10.85
CA HIS A 13 -2.60 -8.65 -11.47
C HIS A 13 -2.17 -9.90 -10.68
N GLY A 14 -2.84 -11.03 -10.90
CA GLY A 14 -2.50 -12.30 -10.24
C GLY A 14 -2.91 -12.35 -8.77
N ILE A 15 -4.04 -11.72 -8.42
CA ILE A 15 -4.66 -11.78 -7.08
C ILE A 15 -6.17 -11.91 -7.32
N ALA A 16 -6.85 -12.72 -6.52
CA ALA A 16 -8.31 -12.77 -6.53
C ALA A 16 -8.92 -11.44 -6.08
N ASP A 17 -10.05 -11.05 -6.67
CA ASP A 17 -10.72 -9.79 -6.33
C ASP A 17 -11.10 -9.72 -4.84
N THR A 18 -11.48 -10.86 -4.25
CA THR A 18 -11.78 -10.97 -2.81
C THR A 18 -10.57 -10.63 -1.93
N ASP A 19 -9.38 -11.07 -2.31
CA ASP A 19 -8.17 -10.79 -1.53
C ASP A 19 -7.69 -9.35 -1.76
N LEU A 20 -7.81 -8.84 -2.98
CA LEU A 20 -7.56 -7.42 -3.27
C LEU A 20 -8.47 -6.52 -2.42
N GLN A 21 -9.75 -6.86 -2.27
CA GLN A 21 -10.68 -6.12 -1.41
C GLN A 21 -10.26 -6.16 0.07
N LYS A 22 -9.84 -7.31 0.61
CA LYS A 22 -9.33 -7.41 1.99
C LYS A 22 -8.08 -6.54 2.20
N ILE A 23 -7.15 -6.56 1.25
CA ILE A 23 -5.93 -5.72 1.31
C ILE A 23 -6.31 -4.24 1.30
N LYS A 24 -7.20 -3.83 0.40
CA LYS A 24 -7.68 -2.44 0.32
C LYS A 24 -8.33 -2.00 1.62
N ALA A 25 -9.23 -2.81 2.19
CA ALA A 25 -9.88 -2.51 3.47
C ALA A 25 -8.87 -2.38 4.62
N PHE A 26 -7.90 -3.28 4.70
CA PHE A 26 -6.84 -3.22 5.71
C PHE A 26 -6.02 -1.92 5.60
N LEU A 27 -5.55 -1.59 4.39
CA LEU A 27 -4.77 -0.37 4.16
C LEU A 27 -5.60 0.89 4.39
N GLN A 28 -6.89 0.90 4.01
CA GLN A 28 -7.79 2.02 4.27
C GLN A 28 -7.94 2.28 5.77
N GLY A 29 -8.08 1.22 6.58
CA GLY A 29 -8.09 1.32 8.04
C GLY A 29 -6.80 1.93 8.60
N ALA A 30 -5.65 1.50 8.11
CA ALA A 30 -4.35 2.06 8.51
C ALA A 30 -4.22 3.54 8.14
N VAL A 31 -4.61 3.92 6.92
CA VAL A 31 -4.64 5.32 6.47
C VAL A 31 -5.59 6.15 7.32
N TYR A 32 -6.78 5.64 7.64
CA TYR A 32 -7.72 6.32 8.52
C TYR A 32 -7.11 6.59 9.90
N SER A 33 -6.54 5.55 10.53
CA SER A 33 -5.86 5.67 11.83
C SER A 33 -4.74 6.70 11.79
N TRP A 34 -3.90 6.70 10.76
CA TRP A 34 -2.84 7.71 10.59
C TRP A 34 -3.41 9.12 10.50
N CYS A 35 -4.42 9.34 9.65
CA CYS A 35 -5.00 10.66 9.44
C CYS A 35 -5.59 11.28 10.71
N ILE A 36 -6.16 10.47 11.60
CA ILE A 36 -6.77 10.97 12.85
C ILE A 36 -5.76 11.14 13.99
N THR A 37 -4.67 10.35 14.01
CA THR A 37 -3.68 10.37 15.10
C THR A 37 -2.45 11.22 14.78
N ARG A 38 -2.10 11.36 13.50
CA ARG A 38 -0.90 12.03 12.99
C ARG A 38 -1.29 13.03 11.90
N ASN A 39 -2.04 14.04 12.32
CA ASN A 39 -2.56 15.07 11.43
C ASN A 39 -1.42 15.82 10.73
N ASP A 40 -1.57 16.07 9.42
CA ASP A 40 -0.60 16.79 8.58
C ASP A 40 0.81 16.13 8.49
N GLU A 41 0.96 14.89 8.97
CA GLU A 41 2.21 14.14 8.81
C GLU A 41 2.25 13.36 7.48
N TRP A 42 3.40 13.40 6.82
CA TRP A 42 3.71 12.57 5.66
C TRP A 42 3.85 11.09 6.05
N PHE A 43 3.29 10.19 5.23
CA PHE A 43 3.41 8.75 5.38
C PHE A 43 3.73 8.06 4.06
N CYS A 44 4.22 6.83 4.15
CA CYS A 44 4.43 5.92 3.03
C CYS A 44 3.98 4.51 3.41
N ALA A 45 3.97 3.58 2.46
CA ALA A 45 3.57 2.19 2.73
C ALA A 45 4.36 1.56 3.91
N ARG A 46 5.66 1.86 4.02
CA ARG A 46 6.50 1.32 5.11
C ARG A 46 6.02 1.72 6.50
N ASN A 47 5.31 2.84 6.65
CA ASN A 47 4.74 3.24 7.95
C ASN A 47 3.60 2.32 8.42
N PHE A 48 2.98 1.55 7.52
CA PHE A 48 1.85 0.67 7.84
C PHE A 48 2.23 -0.80 7.82
N ILE A 49 3.09 -1.18 6.88
CA ILE A 49 3.36 -2.58 6.52
C ILE A 49 4.86 -2.88 6.41
N GLY A 50 5.72 -1.95 6.81
CA GLY A 50 7.15 -2.22 6.95
C GLY A 50 7.48 -2.78 8.34
N GLY A 51 8.68 -3.34 8.50
CA GLY A 51 9.18 -3.86 9.78
C GLY A 51 9.41 -5.37 9.76
N ASP A 52 9.32 -6.00 10.93
CA ASP A 52 9.77 -7.38 11.17
C ASP A 52 8.90 -8.45 10.49
N ASN A 53 7.60 -8.18 10.27
CA ASN A 53 6.71 -9.07 9.51
C ASN A 53 6.76 -8.74 8.00
N TYR A 54 7.92 -8.93 7.38
CA TYR A 54 8.18 -8.51 6.00
C TYR A 54 7.44 -9.33 4.93
N TYR A 55 6.94 -10.50 5.28
CA TYR A 55 6.15 -11.39 4.41
C TYR A 55 4.66 -11.42 4.75
N TRP A 56 4.24 -10.61 5.74
CA TRP A 56 2.84 -10.39 6.13
C TRP A 56 2.06 -11.67 6.37
N GLU A 57 2.71 -12.66 6.98
CA GLU A 57 2.03 -13.88 7.39
C GLU A 57 0.89 -13.53 8.35
N HIS A 58 -0.23 -14.24 8.18
CA HIS A 58 -1.49 -14.02 8.89
C HIS A 58 -2.19 -12.68 8.62
N TYR A 59 -1.65 -11.81 7.77
CA TYR A 59 -2.28 -10.54 7.39
C TYR A 59 -2.87 -10.65 5.98
N PRO A 60 -3.86 -9.82 5.62
CA PRO A 60 -4.43 -9.83 4.26
C PRO A 60 -3.40 -9.65 3.13
N LEU A 61 -2.26 -9.01 3.43
CA LEU A 61 -1.19 -8.77 2.45
C LEU A 61 -0.33 -10.00 2.15
N GLY A 62 -0.37 -11.06 2.98
CA GLY A 62 0.49 -12.24 2.80
C GLY A 62 0.38 -12.87 1.41
N VAL A 63 -0.81 -12.83 0.79
CA VAL A 63 -1.03 -13.33 -0.59
C VAL A 63 -0.11 -12.66 -1.62
N LEU A 64 0.29 -11.40 -1.41
CA LEU A 64 1.21 -10.70 -2.30
C LEU A 64 2.58 -11.37 -2.36
N TYR A 65 3.03 -11.88 -1.21
CA TYR A 65 4.31 -12.55 -1.04
C TYR A 65 4.22 -14.03 -1.41
N PHE A 66 3.30 -14.77 -0.77
CA PHE A 66 3.24 -16.23 -0.90
C PHE A 66 2.94 -16.69 -2.33
N ARG A 67 2.19 -15.94 -3.13
CA ARG A 67 1.99 -16.28 -4.55
C ARG A 67 3.29 -16.34 -5.37
N HIS A 68 4.32 -15.58 -4.98
CA HIS A 68 5.63 -15.63 -5.65
C HIS A 68 6.44 -16.83 -5.14
N ILE A 69 6.37 -17.12 -3.83
CA ILE A 69 6.98 -18.32 -3.26
C ILE A 69 6.37 -19.59 -3.86
N ASP A 70 5.04 -19.67 -3.95
CA ASP A 70 4.29 -20.79 -4.53
C ASP A 70 4.58 -20.97 -6.03
N ALA A 71 4.99 -19.90 -6.71
CA ALA A 71 5.44 -19.93 -8.09
C ALA A 71 6.93 -20.30 -8.26
N GLY A 72 7.63 -20.59 -7.15
CA GLY A 72 9.03 -21.04 -7.15
C GLY A 72 10.08 -19.92 -7.21
N TYR A 73 9.68 -18.66 -6.96
CA TYR A 73 10.65 -17.56 -6.86
C TYR A 73 11.35 -17.56 -5.50
N ASP A 74 12.57 -17.01 -5.48
CA ASP A 74 13.30 -16.80 -4.23
C ASP A 74 12.68 -15.71 -3.35
N HIS A 75 13.11 -15.68 -2.08
CA HIS A 75 12.58 -14.76 -1.08
C HIS A 75 12.84 -13.29 -1.40
N ASP A 76 13.98 -12.95 -2.01
CA ASP A 76 14.35 -11.57 -2.33
C ASP A 76 13.45 -11.01 -3.43
N TYR A 77 13.23 -11.81 -4.48
CA TYR A 77 12.29 -11.49 -5.55
C TYR A 77 10.86 -11.38 -5.02
N ALA A 78 10.40 -12.36 -4.25
CA ALA A 78 9.06 -12.37 -3.69
C ALA A 78 8.81 -11.13 -2.82
N PHE A 79 9.76 -10.78 -1.95
CA PHE A 79 9.70 -9.60 -1.10
C PHE A 79 9.65 -8.29 -1.91
N ASP A 80 10.56 -8.11 -2.88
CA ASP A 80 10.62 -6.91 -3.70
C ASP A 80 9.33 -6.70 -4.51
N GLN A 81 8.81 -7.75 -5.14
CA GLN A 81 7.55 -7.66 -5.91
C GLN A 81 6.34 -7.42 -5.02
N ALA A 82 6.25 -8.10 -3.88
CA ALA A 82 5.16 -7.90 -2.92
C ALA A 82 5.14 -6.47 -2.37
N ALA A 83 6.31 -5.91 -2.03
CA ALA A 83 6.45 -4.52 -1.58
C ALA A 83 6.01 -3.51 -2.66
N LYS A 84 6.40 -3.74 -3.92
CA LYS A 84 5.98 -2.90 -5.06
C LYS A 84 4.47 -2.94 -5.25
N ASP A 85 3.86 -4.11 -5.14
CA ASP A 85 2.42 -4.27 -5.31
C ASP A 85 1.63 -3.67 -4.16
N ALA A 86 2.08 -3.83 -2.92
CA ALA A 86 1.48 -3.17 -1.77
C ALA A 86 1.50 -1.63 -1.92
N GLY A 87 2.59 -1.07 -2.44
CA GLY A 87 2.68 0.37 -2.75
C GLY A 87 1.70 0.84 -3.83
N LYS A 88 1.49 0.02 -4.89
CA LYS A 88 0.49 0.31 -5.93
C LYS A 88 -0.93 0.24 -5.38
N ILE A 89 -1.23 -0.76 -4.54
CA ILE A 89 -2.55 -0.92 -3.94
C ILE A 89 -2.85 0.23 -2.98
N LEU A 90 -1.90 0.63 -2.12
CA LEU A 90 -2.06 1.80 -1.25
C LEU A 90 -2.40 3.05 -2.07
N LYS A 91 -1.71 3.28 -3.20
CA LYS A 91 -2.00 4.43 -4.06
C LYS A 91 -3.42 4.39 -4.63
N SER A 92 -3.90 3.21 -5.04
CA SER A 92 -5.28 3.00 -5.48
C SER A 92 -6.28 3.28 -4.34
N VAL A 93 -6.00 2.81 -3.12
CA VAL A 93 -6.82 3.14 -1.93
C VAL A 93 -6.93 4.65 -1.73
N LEU A 94 -5.81 5.38 -1.78
CA LEU A 94 -5.80 6.84 -1.60
C LEU A 94 -6.49 7.58 -2.74
N GLN A 95 -6.40 7.07 -3.97
CA GLN A 95 -7.10 7.66 -5.10
C GLN A 95 -8.61 7.50 -4.97
N GLU A 96 -9.08 6.33 -4.54
CA GLU A 96 -10.49 5.98 -4.33
C GLU A 96 -11.09 6.56 -3.05
N ASP A 97 -10.26 7.02 -2.11
CA ASP A 97 -10.71 7.68 -0.88
C ASP A 97 -11.38 9.05 -1.16
N ASN A 98 -12.41 9.39 -0.38
CA ASN A 98 -13.13 10.66 -0.51
C ASN A 98 -12.29 11.87 -0.04
N ARG A 99 -11.23 11.66 0.76
CA ARG A 99 -10.31 12.71 1.18
C ARG A 99 -9.32 13.07 0.07
N LEU A 100 -8.78 14.29 0.15
CA LEU A 100 -7.70 14.75 -0.73
C LEU A 100 -6.34 14.49 -0.08
N PHE A 101 -5.48 13.78 -0.79
CA PHE A 101 -4.11 13.51 -0.35
C PHE A 101 -3.10 14.14 -1.30
N GLU A 102 -2.12 14.83 -0.73
CA GLU A 102 -0.94 15.28 -1.46
C GLU A 102 0.04 14.12 -1.64
N THR A 103 0.77 14.08 -2.74
CA THR A 103 1.81 13.08 -3.01
C THR A 103 3.05 13.69 -3.65
N GLU A 104 4.21 13.16 -3.27
CA GLU A 104 5.52 13.56 -3.78
C GLU A 104 6.44 12.36 -3.98
N GLY A 105 7.47 12.54 -4.82
CA GLY A 105 8.54 11.57 -5.05
C GLY A 105 9.54 11.45 -3.88
N GLY A 106 10.49 10.52 -4.02
CA GLY A 106 11.53 10.23 -3.03
C GLY A 106 12.01 8.79 -3.11
N TYR A 107 12.87 8.35 -2.17
CA TYR A 107 13.28 6.95 -2.04
C TYR A 107 12.08 6.01 -1.88
N THR A 108 11.06 6.47 -1.14
CA THR A 108 9.72 5.92 -1.16
C THR A 108 8.72 7.03 -1.45
N ARG A 109 7.63 6.70 -2.15
CA ARG A 109 6.55 7.66 -2.39
C ARG A 109 5.84 8.00 -1.08
N ARG A 110 5.66 9.29 -0.84
CA ARG A 110 4.98 9.79 0.36
C ARG A 110 3.62 10.38 0.02
N TYR A 111 2.77 10.41 1.02
CA TYR A 111 1.42 10.94 0.98
C TYR A 111 1.13 11.72 2.24
N ARG A 112 0.27 12.72 2.15
CA ARG A 112 -0.20 13.48 3.31
C ARG A 112 -1.66 13.84 3.12
N TRP A 113 -2.45 13.72 4.18
CA TRP A 113 -3.84 14.18 4.12
C TRP A 113 -3.88 15.70 4.15
N LYS A 114 -4.51 16.30 3.14
CA LYS A 114 -4.79 17.73 3.08
C LYS A 114 -6.13 17.99 3.75
N LYS A 115 -6.11 18.45 5.01
CA LYS A 115 -7.32 18.94 5.67
C LYS A 115 -7.85 20.16 4.91
N GLN A 116 -9.14 20.12 4.65
CA GLN A 116 -9.91 21.26 4.12
C GLN A 116 -10.38 22.12 5.29
#